data_AF-A0A7S1FZB1-F1
#
_entry.id   AF-A0A7S1FZB1-F1
#
_cell.length_a   1.000
_cell.length_b   1.000
_cell.length_c   1.000
_cell.angle_alpha   90.00
_cell.angle_beta   90.00
_cell.angle_gamma   90.00
#
_symmetry.space_group_name_H-M   'P 1'
#
loop_
_entity.id
_entity.type
_entity.pdbx_description
1 polymer ?
#
loop_
_entity_poly.entity_id
_entity_poly.type
_entity_poly.pdbx_seq_one_letter_code
_entity_poly.pdbx_strand_id
1 'polypeptide(L)'
;KKGHSKGSQYRNKTYVPDYTLKQLVSVKEGLQHLMSNPKNSLLTNALIEYLKDAEHRISDFEMRQPKNKLEERQEIRVQQSRPMVQYKAPKEKKEIDGSCSMPTRLQRIMCEGICAGSFPGSGSEMLRALISSMTGIKTSKGIPQEDKTKNVYVSYKTHMPKRVGAESNCKLSRAMLLLRNPMHAIPSYCNYGYESSINVRNHQVQATPEYWVSCRDKNFEKWLAVWVYNVEYWVTKYSSNNLLLLTYENITNTNLGPENAMRLAKFLIVGKGVSVHLQDVPCVWKKVVQGKKGHSKGSQYRNKTYVPDYTLKQLVSVKEGLQHLMSNPKNSLLTNALTEYLKDAEHRISNVKM
;
A
#
# COMPACT_ATOMS: atom_id res chain seq x y z
N LYS A 1 -19.28 50.06 20.35
CA LYS A 1 -17.97 49.79 19.68
C LYS A 1 -17.19 48.79 20.53
N LYS A 2 -17.24 47.48 20.22
CA LYS A 2 -16.39 46.45 20.82
C LYS A 2 -15.74 45.68 19.68
N GLY A 3 -14.42 45.82 19.52
CA GLY A 3 -13.63 45.03 18.60
C GLY A 3 -13.11 43.77 19.30
N HIS A 4 -13.30 42.62 18.68
CA HIS A 4 -12.63 41.38 19.06
C HIS A 4 -11.63 41.03 17.95
N SER A 5 -10.34 41.12 18.28
CA SER A 5 -9.26 40.64 17.42
C SER A 5 -9.24 39.11 17.46
N LYS A 6 -9.48 38.48 16.31
CA LYS A 6 -9.25 37.04 16.12
C LYS A 6 -7.75 36.81 15.90
N GLY A 7 -7.06 36.23 16.88
CA GLY A 7 -5.70 35.73 16.73
C GLY A 7 -5.70 34.49 15.84
N SER A 8 -4.98 34.54 14.71
CA SER A 8 -4.75 33.38 13.85
C SER A 8 -3.64 32.51 14.45
N GLN A 9 -3.97 31.29 14.86
CA GLN A 9 -2.97 30.27 15.20
C GLN A 9 -2.29 29.78 13.91
N TYR A 10 -1.06 30.25 13.66
CA TYR A 10 -0.17 29.65 12.67
C TYR A 10 0.31 28.29 13.19
N ARG A 11 -0.21 27.19 12.62
CA ARG A 11 0.38 25.85 12.81
C ARG A 11 1.66 25.76 11.99
N ASN A 12 2.81 25.87 12.65
CA ASN A 12 4.12 25.62 12.05
C ASN A 12 4.19 24.17 11.53
N LYS A 13 4.11 23.99 10.21
CA LYS A 13 4.50 22.73 9.55
C LYS A 13 6.02 22.68 9.55
N THR A 14 6.62 21.86 10.41
CA THR A 14 8.07 21.68 10.46
C THR A 14 8.54 21.02 9.17
N TYR A 15 9.19 21.81 8.31
CA TYR A 15 9.90 21.33 7.13
C TYR A 15 11.03 20.39 7.59
N VAL A 16 11.07 19.18 7.04
CA VAL A 16 12.16 18.24 7.28
C VAL A 16 12.91 18.11 5.94
N PRO A 17 14.14 18.63 5.83
CA PRO A 17 14.91 18.53 4.59
C PRO A 17 15.27 17.07 4.27
N ASP A 18 15.38 16.76 2.97
CA ASP A 18 15.90 15.49 2.48
C ASP A 18 17.43 15.50 2.59
N TYR A 19 17.98 14.71 3.52
CA TYR A 19 19.43 14.55 3.71
C TYR A 19 19.95 13.32 2.97
N THR A 20 21.14 13.46 2.36
CA THR A 20 21.94 12.34 1.86
C THR A 20 22.56 11.54 3.01
N LEU A 21 22.99 10.29 2.78
CA LEU A 21 23.70 9.49 3.79
C LEU A 21 24.92 10.21 4.35
N LYS A 22 25.72 10.85 3.48
CA LYS A 22 26.91 11.63 3.90
C LYS A 22 26.53 12.76 4.86
N GLN A 23 25.43 13.48 4.57
CA GLN A 23 24.94 14.55 5.45
C GLN A 23 24.43 13.99 6.78
N LEU A 24 23.72 12.86 6.77
CA LEU A 24 23.24 12.22 8.01
C LEU A 24 24.40 11.76 8.91
N VAL A 25 25.45 11.17 8.32
CA VAL A 25 26.67 10.79 9.06
C VAL A 25 27.36 12.02 9.64
N SER A 26 27.48 13.11 8.85
CA SER A 26 28.07 14.37 9.34
C SER A 26 27.26 14.98 10.51
N VAL A 27 25.93 14.89 10.45
CA VAL A 27 25.04 15.33 11.54
C VAL A 27 25.25 14.48 12.78
N LYS A 28 25.34 13.15 12.64
CA LYS A 28 25.62 12.22 13.75
C LYS A 28 26.94 12.58 14.45
N GLU A 29 28.02 12.75 13.69
CA GLU A 29 29.35 13.08 14.22
C GLU A 29 29.35 14.44 14.94
N GLY A 30 28.68 15.45 14.36
CA GLY A 30 28.52 16.77 14.99
C GLY A 30 27.76 16.69 16.32
N LEU A 31 26.68 15.90 16.39
CA LEU A 31 25.91 15.68 17.62
C LEU A 31 26.75 14.97 18.69
N GLN A 32 27.52 13.96 18.31
CA GLN A 32 28.43 13.25 19.23
C GLN A 32 29.52 14.19 19.77
N HIS A 33 30.09 15.05 18.92
CA HIS A 33 31.05 16.06 19.36
C HIS A 33 30.42 17.06 20.35
N LEU A 34 29.22 17.56 20.06
CA LEU A 34 28.50 18.45 20.98
C LEU A 34 28.21 17.79 22.33
N MET A 35 27.88 16.50 22.34
CA MET A 35 27.65 15.74 23.58
C MET A 35 28.93 15.51 24.40
N SER A 36 30.11 15.49 23.76
CA SER A 36 31.40 15.34 24.46
C SER A 36 31.84 16.59 25.22
N ASN A 37 31.22 17.75 24.95
CA ASN A 37 31.56 19.00 25.62
C ASN A 37 30.75 19.16 26.91
N PRO A 38 31.37 19.16 28.11
CA PRO A 38 30.67 19.26 29.38
C PRO A 38 29.90 20.58 29.56
N LYS A 39 30.22 21.62 28.78
CA LYS A 39 29.47 22.89 28.77
C LYS A 39 28.07 22.75 28.15
N ASN A 40 27.78 21.67 27.44
CA ASN A 40 26.49 21.40 26.82
C ASN A 40 25.56 20.51 27.67
N SER A 41 25.84 20.35 28.97
CA SER A 41 25.07 19.47 29.87
C SER A 41 23.56 19.75 29.88
N LEU A 42 23.17 21.02 29.73
CA LEU A 42 21.76 21.45 29.65
C LEU A 42 21.03 20.99 28.38
N LEU A 43 21.77 20.63 27.31
CA LEU A 43 21.21 20.19 26.03
C LEU A 43 21.22 18.67 25.85
N THR A 44 21.74 17.92 26.83
CA THR A 44 22.00 16.48 26.73
C THR A 44 20.78 15.70 26.24
N ASN A 45 19.60 15.95 26.80
CA ASN A 45 18.38 15.23 26.42
C ASN A 45 17.96 15.51 24.96
N ALA A 46 18.01 16.77 24.54
CA ALA A 46 17.68 17.15 23.16
C ALA A 46 18.69 16.57 22.16
N LEU A 47 19.98 16.60 22.48
CA LEU A 47 21.03 16.02 21.65
C LEU A 47 20.88 14.50 21.51
N ILE A 48 20.48 13.81 22.57
CA ILE A 48 20.16 12.37 22.54
C ILE A 48 19.01 12.08 21.58
N GLU A 49 17.94 12.89 21.59
CA GLU A 49 16.81 12.70 20.67
C GLU A 49 17.21 12.92 19.22
N TYR A 50 17.98 13.98 18.93
CA TYR A 50 18.49 14.23 17.58
C TYR A 50 19.45 13.14 17.10
N LEU A 51 20.29 12.62 18.00
CA LEU A 51 21.22 11.53 17.68
C LEU A 51 20.46 10.26 17.31
N LYS A 52 19.42 9.92 18.09
CA LYS A 52 18.53 8.78 17.80
C LYS A 52 17.83 8.92 16.44
N ASP A 53 17.34 10.11 16.09
CA ASP A 53 16.72 10.35 14.77
C ASP A 53 17.75 10.20 13.63
N ALA A 54 18.95 10.77 13.79
CA ALA A 54 20.03 10.64 12.80
C ALA A 54 20.42 9.17 12.59
N GLU A 55 20.62 8.41 13.66
CA GLU A 55 20.96 6.98 13.61
C GLU A 55 19.85 6.14 12.98
N HIS A 56 18.58 6.43 13.30
CA HIS A 56 17.44 5.77 12.67
C HIS A 56 17.43 5.99 11.15
N ARG A 57 17.67 7.22 10.70
CA ARG A 57 17.69 7.57 9.27
C ARG A 57 18.89 6.98 8.53
N ILE A 58 20.05 6.92 9.17
CA ILE A 58 21.24 6.22 8.62
C ILE A 58 20.92 4.74 8.45
N SER A 59 20.36 4.08 9.48
CA SER A 59 19.95 2.68 9.40
C SER A 59 18.95 2.43 8.27
N ASP A 60 17.95 3.30 8.12
CA ASP A 60 16.98 3.24 7.01
C ASP A 60 17.64 3.39 5.64
N PHE A 61 18.71 4.19 5.53
CA PHE A 61 19.45 4.38 4.29
C PHE A 61 20.36 3.19 3.98
N GLU A 62 21.09 2.68 4.96
CA GLU A 62 21.96 1.50 4.83
C GLU A 62 21.16 0.23 4.51
N MET A 63 19.98 0.05 5.08
CA MET A 63 19.08 -1.05 4.70
C MET A 63 18.57 -0.94 3.25
N ARG A 64 18.55 0.25 2.67
CA ARG A 64 18.19 0.47 1.26
C ARG A 64 19.38 0.29 0.33
N GLN A 65 20.62 0.33 0.83
CA GLN A 65 21.81 0.06 0.05
C GLN A 65 22.04 -1.46 0.06
N PRO A 66 22.06 -2.13 -1.11
CA PRO A 66 22.35 -3.56 -1.16
C PRO A 66 23.78 -3.81 -0.66
N LYS A 67 23.92 -4.42 0.53
CA LYS A 67 25.22 -4.88 1.03
C LYS A 67 25.79 -5.96 0.09
N ASN A 68 27.12 -6.03 0.03
CA ASN A 68 27.93 -6.80 -0.93
C ASN A 68 27.28 -8.12 -1.40
N LYS A 69 26.92 -8.13 -2.68
CA LYS A 69 26.18 -9.19 -3.41
C LYS A 69 26.95 -10.50 -3.66
N LEU A 70 28.15 -10.71 -3.09
CA LEU A 70 28.98 -11.84 -3.50
C LEU A 70 28.76 -13.12 -2.66
N GLU A 71 28.59 -12.99 -1.35
CA GLU A 71 28.51 -14.16 -0.45
C GLU A 71 27.10 -14.77 -0.42
N GLU A 72 26.05 -13.94 -0.37
CA GLU A 72 24.65 -14.40 -0.36
C GLU A 72 24.21 -15.06 -1.70
N ARG A 73 24.92 -14.77 -2.80
CA ARG A 73 24.69 -15.42 -4.10
C ARG A 73 25.17 -16.87 -4.16
N GLN A 74 26.13 -17.27 -3.31
CA GLN A 74 26.65 -18.64 -3.30
C GLN A 74 25.73 -19.60 -2.54
N GLU A 75 25.12 -19.17 -1.43
CA GLU A 75 24.19 -20.02 -0.66
C GLU A 75 22.86 -20.26 -1.39
N ILE A 76 22.30 -19.24 -2.08
CA ILE A 76 21.02 -19.38 -2.80
C ILE A 76 21.15 -20.31 -4.02
N ARG A 77 22.35 -20.43 -4.63
CA ARG A 77 22.59 -21.32 -5.77
C ARG A 77 22.62 -22.81 -5.38
N VAL A 78 23.00 -23.12 -4.15
CA VAL A 78 23.11 -24.51 -3.67
C VAL A 78 21.74 -25.09 -3.29
N GLN A 79 20.74 -24.27 -2.98
CA GLN A 79 19.40 -24.75 -2.60
C GLN A 79 18.42 -24.95 -3.79
N GLN A 80 18.78 -24.58 -5.03
CA GLN A 80 17.88 -24.67 -6.18
C GLN A 80 18.00 -25.95 -7.04
N SER A 81 18.81 -26.92 -6.66
CA SER A 81 18.86 -28.24 -7.31
C SER A 81 17.99 -29.26 -6.56
N ARG A 82 16.66 -29.14 -6.68
CA ARG A 82 15.73 -30.25 -6.36
C ARG A 82 14.73 -30.43 -7.51
N PRO A 83 14.50 -31.67 -7.99
CA PRO A 83 13.56 -31.92 -9.07
C PRO A 83 12.11 -31.65 -8.60
N MET A 84 11.38 -30.85 -9.38
CA MET A 84 9.95 -30.58 -9.15
C MET A 84 9.11 -31.82 -9.44
N VAL A 85 8.37 -32.28 -8.44
CA VAL A 85 7.29 -33.28 -8.58
C VAL A 85 6.12 -32.66 -9.35
N GLN A 86 5.78 -33.25 -10.50
CA GLN A 86 4.63 -32.85 -11.29
C GLN A 86 3.32 -33.36 -10.65
N TYR A 87 2.56 -32.47 -10.03
CA TYR A 87 1.19 -32.75 -9.63
C TYR A 87 0.23 -32.55 -10.82
N LYS A 88 -0.38 -33.64 -11.30
CA LYS A 88 -1.55 -33.60 -12.19
C LYS A 88 -2.80 -33.35 -11.36
N ALA A 89 -3.34 -32.14 -11.44
CA ALA A 89 -4.65 -31.81 -10.89
C ALA A 89 -5.79 -32.34 -11.79
N PRO A 90 -6.95 -32.75 -11.25
CA PRO A 90 -8.07 -33.24 -12.03
C PRO A 90 -8.68 -32.14 -12.91
N LYS A 91 -9.03 -32.48 -14.14
CA LYS A 91 -9.83 -31.67 -15.05
C LYS A 91 -11.31 -31.86 -14.71
N GLU A 92 -12.02 -30.76 -14.49
CA GLU A 92 -13.28 -30.43 -15.18
C GLU A 92 -13.96 -29.20 -14.56
N LYS A 93 -13.94 -28.08 -15.28
CA LYS A 93 -15.05 -27.11 -15.33
C LYS A 93 -15.08 -26.55 -16.75
N LYS A 94 -16.25 -26.65 -17.41
CA LYS A 94 -16.55 -26.14 -18.74
C LYS A 94 -15.89 -24.77 -18.97
N GLU A 95 -14.97 -24.74 -19.93
CA GLU A 95 -14.35 -23.53 -20.45
C GLU A 95 -15.45 -22.68 -21.09
N ILE A 96 -15.87 -21.61 -20.42
CA ILE A 96 -16.46 -20.48 -21.13
C ILE A 96 -15.31 -19.90 -21.94
N ASP A 97 -15.18 -20.34 -23.19
CA ASP A 97 -14.30 -19.79 -24.22
C ASP A 97 -14.85 -18.42 -24.68
N GLY A 98 -15.14 -17.56 -23.69
CA GLY A 98 -15.72 -16.25 -23.86
C GLY A 98 -14.62 -15.24 -24.09
N SER A 99 -14.22 -15.06 -25.35
CA SER A 99 -13.30 -14.01 -25.76
C SER A 99 -13.97 -12.63 -25.55
N CYS A 100 -13.93 -12.07 -24.33
CA CYS A 100 -14.24 -10.64 -24.20
C CYS A 100 -13.19 -9.83 -24.95
N SER A 101 -13.68 -8.84 -25.70
CA SER A 101 -12.87 -7.85 -26.39
C SER A 101 -12.25 -6.92 -25.37
N MET A 102 -10.93 -7.03 -25.19
CA MET A 102 -10.20 -6.04 -24.41
C MET A 102 -10.17 -4.75 -25.25
N PRO A 103 -10.62 -3.59 -24.73
CA PRO A 103 -10.59 -2.35 -25.48
C PRO A 103 -9.18 -2.04 -25.98
N THR A 104 -9.10 -1.60 -27.23
CA THR A 104 -7.84 -1.15 -27.84
C THR A 104 -7.22 -0.05 -26.98
N ARG A 105 -5.91 -0.13 -26.76
CA ARG A 105 -5.21 0.84 -25.92
C ARG A 105 -5.22 2.22 -26.56
N LEU A 106 -5.90 3.17 -25.92
CA LEU A 106 -6.04 4.55 -26.38
C LEU A 106 -4.81 5.35 -25.91
N GLN A 107 -4.03 5.86 -26.86
CA GLN A 107 -2.72 6.44 -26.51
C GLN A 107 -2.82 7.84 -25.90
N ARG A 108 -3.86 8.63 -26.21
CA ARG A 108 -4.09 9.98 -25.68
C ARG A 108 -5.57 10.36 -25.75
N ILE A 109 -6.29 10.19 -24.66
CA ILE A 109 -7.65 10.73 -24.51
C ILE A 109 -7.65 11.68 -23.32
N MET A 110 -8.21 12.86 -23.54
CA MET A 110 -8.50 13.80 -22.48
C MET A 110 -9.64 13.22 -21.63
N CYS A 111 -9.34 12.85 -20.40
CA CYS A 111 -10.32 12.30 -19.48
C CYS A 111 -10.22 12.93 -18.08
N GLU A 112 -11.34 12.92 -17.37
CA GLU A 112 -11.39 13.28 -15.96
C GLU A 112 -10.93 12.08 -15.12
N GLY A 113 -9.67 12.12 -14.68
CA GLY A 113 -9.09 11.06 -13.88
C GLY A 113 -9.57 11.03 -12.43
N ILE A 114 -9.22 9.94 -11.73
CA ILE A 114 -9.46 9.78 -10.29
C ILE A 114 -8.15 9.56 -9.53
N CYS A 115 -8.14 9.85 -8.23
CA CYS A 115 -7.07 9.39 -7.36
C CYS A 115 -7.33 7.98 -6.82
N ALA A 116 -6.29 7.16 -6.85
CA ALA A 116 -6.33 5.77 -6.42
C ALA A 116 -5.50 5.59 -5.16
N GLY A 117 -6.13 5.83 -4.01
CA GLY A 117 -5.54 5.71 -2.68
C GLY A 117 -5.48 4.26 -2.21
N SER A 118 -4.36 3.87 -1.61
CA SER A 118 -4.22 2.59 -0.93
C SER A 118 -2.98 2.57 -0.03
N PHE A 119 -3.02 1.83 1.06
CA PHE A 119 -1.80 1.46 1.78
C PHE A 119 -0.89 0.58 0.89
N PRO A 120 0.46 0.67 0.98
CA PRO A 120 1.36 -0.24 0.28
C PRO A 120 1.05 -1.72 0.56
N GLY A 121 1.12 -2.58 -0.46
CA GLY A 121 0.77 -3.99 -0.29
C GLY A 121 -0.73 -4.30 -0.40
N SER A 122 -1.61 -3.31 -0.59
CA SER A 122 -3.06 -3.52 -0.75
C SER A 122 -3.53 -3.92 -2.16
N GLY A 123 -2.63 -4.11 -3.13
CA GLY A 123 -3.00 -4.57 -4.49
C GLY A 123 -3.18 -3.46 -5.55
N SER A 124 -2.56 -2.29 -5.35
CA SER A 124 -2.66 -1.15 -6.28
C SER A 124 -2.26 -1.46 -7.73
N GLU A 125 -1.27 -2.32 -7.99
CA GLU A 125 -0.85 -2.66 -9.35
C GLU A 125 -1.89 -3.52 -10.08
N MET A 126 -2.51 -4.47 -9.39
CA MET A 126 -3.64 -5.24 -9.92
C MET A 126 -4.80 -4.31 -10.29
N LEU A 127 -5.14 -3.39 -9.39
CA LEU A 127 -6.24 -2.44 -9.62
C LEU A 127 -5.96 -1.51 -10.81
N ARG A 128 -4.72 -1.03 -10.96
CA ARG A 128 -4.31 -0.24 -12.14
C ARG A 128 -4.43 -1.02 -13.43
N ALA A 129 -4.03 -2.30 -13.42
CA ALA A 129 -4.17 -3.16 -14.59
C ALA A 129 -5.64 -3.37 -14.95
N LEU A 130 -6.51 -3.57 -13.96
CA LEU A 130 -7.95 -3.72 -14.16
C LEU A 130 -8.56 -2.45 -14.75
N ILE A 131 -8.27 -1.27 -14.18
CA ILE A 131 -8.77 0.02 -14.70
C ILE A 131 -8.31 0.25 -16.14
N SER A 132 -7.02 0.02 -16.42
CA SER A 132 -6.48 0.22 -17.77
C SER A 132 -7.11 -0.75 -18.78
N SER A 133 -7.41 -1.96 -18.33
CA SER A 133 -8.02 -3.02 -19.14
C SER A 133 -9.49 -2.77 -19.43
N MET A 134 -10.25 -2.20 -18.50
CA MET A 134 -11.67 -1.90 -18.70
C MET A 134 -11.89 -0.65 -19.56
N THR A 135 -10.99 0.33 -19.47
CA THR A 135 -11.17 1.65 -20.10
C THR A 135 -10.37 1.81 -21.40
N GLY A 136 -9.34 0.98 -21.62
CA GLY A 136 -8.34 1.21 -22.68
C GLY A 136 -7.41 2.40 -22.42
N ILE A 137 -7.63 3.18 -21.36
CA ILE A 137 -6.87 4.40 -21.01
C ILE A 137 -5.73 4.05 -20.04
N LYS A 138 -4.59 4.75 -20.16
CA LYS A 138 -3.44 4.52 -19.28
C LYS A 138 -3.73 4.96 -17.83
N THR A 139 -3.08 4.29 -16.87
CA THR A 139 -3.03 4.71 -15.45
C THR A 139 -1.60 5.11 -15.05
N SER A 140 -1.48 6.13 -14.20
CA SER A 140 -0.19 6.61 -13.73
C SER A 140 0.31 5.83 -12.52
N LYS A 141 1.64 5.71 -12.38
CA LYS A 141 2.32 5.15 -11.19
C LYS A 141 2.33 6.12 -9.99
N GLY A 142 2.08 7.40 -10.24
CA GLY A 142 2.11 8.47 -9.25
C GLY A 142 1.32 9.69 -9.69
N ILE A 143 1.13 10.65 -8.80
CA ILE A 143 0.50 11.93 -9.14
C ILE A 143 1.56 12.81 -9.82
N PRO A 144 1.35 13.25 -11.07
CA PRO A 144 2.31 14.12 -11.75
C PRO A 144 2.46 15.44 -11.02
N GLN A 145 3.68 15.99 -11.00
CA GLN A 145 3.98 17.27 -10.36
C GLN A 145 3.48 18.46 -11.21
N GLU A 146 3.41 18.31 -12.53
CA GLU A 146 3.02 19.37 -13.47
C GLU A 146 1.59 19.22 -14.01
N ASP A 147 0.92 20.36 -14.27
CA ASP A 147 -0.45 20.43 -14.79
C ASP A 147 -0.61 19.84 -16.20
N LYS A 148 0.42 19.91 -17.04
CA LYS A 148 0.32 19.58 -18.48
C LYS A 148 0.06 18.10 -18.79
N THR A 149 0.11 17.20 -17.80
CA THR A 149 -0.17 15.76 -17.98
C THR A 149 -1.40 15.26 -17.23
N LYS A 150 -2.15 16.14 -16.55
CA LYS A 150 -3.23 15.74 -15.63
C LYS A 150 -4.47 15.14 -16.30
N ASN A 151 -4.62 15.27 -17.61
CA ASN A 151 -5.83 14.82 -18.32
C ASN A 151 -5.61 13.59 -19.20
N VAL A 152 -4.45 12.93 -19.14
CA VAL A 152 -4.14 11.78 -20.02
C VAL A 152 -4.30 10.42 -19.31
N TYR A 153 -4.43 10.42 -17.99
CA TYR A 153 -4.58 9.21 -17.19
C TYR A 153 -5.95 9.14 -16.53
N VAL A 154 -6.61 7.99 -16.68
CA VAL A 154 -7.90 7.74 -16.03
C VAL A 154 -7.77 7.56 -14.51
N SER A 155 -6.57 7.19 -14.03
CA SER A 155 -6.32 6.99 -12.61
C SER A 155 -4.87 7.28 -12.22
N TYR A 156 -4.70 7.93 -11.06
CA TYR A 156 -3.43 8.27 -10.44
C TYR A 156 -3.22 7.47 -9.16
N LYS A 157 -2.36 6.47 -9.20
CA LYS A 157 -1.97 5.69 -8.03
C LYS A 157 -1.28 6.57 -7.00
N THR A 158 -1.64 6.39 -5.74
CA THR A 158 -0.94 6.99 -4.62
C THR A 158 -1.01 6.12 -3.36
N HIS A 159 0.08 6.14 -2.60
CA HIS A 159 0.16 5.59 -1.26
C HIS A 159 0.16 6.69 -0.19
N MET A 160 -0.19 7.91 -0.58
CA MET A 160 -0.32 9.01 0.38
C MET A 160 -1.57 8.82 1.22
N PRO A 161 -1.54 9.24 2.51
CA PRO A 161 -0.35 9.72 3.23
C PRO A 161 0.67 8.63 3.53
N LYS A 162 1.97 8.93 3.36
CA LYS A 162 3.09 8.02 3.66
C LYS A 162 3.53 8.04 5.14
N ARG A 163 3.08 9.04 5.89
CA ARG A 163 3.32 9.23 7.31
C ARG A 163 2.13 9.95 7.93
N VAL A 164 1.94 9.80 9.24
CA VAL A 164 0.92 10.53 9.99
C VAL A 164 1.15 12.03 9.83
N GLY A 165 0.07 12.78 9.60
CA GLY A 165 0.09 14.23 9.36
C GLY A 165 0.49 14.68 7.95
N ALA A 166 0.91 13.76 7.06
CA ALA A 166 1.16 14.12 5.66
C ALA A 166 -0.15 14.24 4.88
N GLU A 167 -0.20 15.19 3.94
CA GLU A 167 -1.33 15.34 3.03
C GLU A 167 -1.01 14.76 1.66
N SER A 168 -2.02 14.20 0.99
CA SER A 168 -1.92 13.83 -0.43
C SER A 168 -1.95 15.07 -1.31
N ASN A 169 -1.02 15.15 -2.26
CA ASN A 169 -1.02 16.16 -3.34
C ASN A 169 -2.09 15.91 -4.41
N CYS A 170 -2.95 14.89 -4.23
CA CYS A 170 -4.10 14.68 -5.09
C CYS A 170 -5.10 15.84 -4.94
N LYS A 171 -5.37 16.53 -6.06
CA LYS A 171 -6.35 17.62 -6.17
C LYS A 171 -7.58 17.25 -7.02
N LEU A 172 -7.73 15.97 -7.38
CA LEU A 172 -8.86 15.51 -8.19
C LEU A 172 -10.12 15.44 -7.33
N SER A 173 -11.27 15.76 -7.95
CA SER A 173 -12.61 15.80 -7.34
C SER A 173 -13.08 14.44 -6.84
N ARG A 174 -12.65 13.37 -7.51
CA ARG A 174 -13.06 11.99 -7.24
C ARG A 174 -11.87 11.13 -6.85
N ALA A 175 -12.11 10.20 -5.94
CA ALA A 175 -11.13 9.23 -5.50
C ALA A 175 -11.74 7.84 -5.34
N MET A 176 -10.87 6.85 -5.31
CA MET A 176 -11.17 5.53 -4.80
C MET A 176 -10.16 5.16 -3.73
N LEU A 177 -10.63 4.41 -2.74
CA LEU A 177 -9.81 3.80 -1.70
C LEU A 177 -9.85 2.27 -1.88
N LEU A 178 -8.69 1.67 -2.14
CA LEU A 178 -8.52 0.22 -2.07
C LEU A 178 -8.05 -0.16 -0.66
N LEU A 179 -8.99 -0.65 0.13
CA LEU A 179 -8.76 -1.16 1.47
C LEU A 179 -8.31 -2.63 1.40
N ARG A 180 -7.44 -3.03 2.33
CA ARG A 180 -7.03 -4.43 2.53
C ARG A 180 -6.80 -4.63 4.01
N ASN A 181 -7.16 -5.79 4.54
CA ASN A 181 -6.93 -6.13 5.94
C ASN A 181 -5.46 -5.86 6.31
N PRO A 182 -5.17 -5.11 7.39
CA PRO A 182 -3.79 -4.73 7.74
C PRO A 182 -2.90 -5.96 7.99
N MET A 183 -3.47 -7.06 8.49
CA MET A 183 -2.78 -8.33 8.70
C MET A 183 -2.39 -9.04 7.39
N HIS A 184 -2.89 -8.57 6.25
CA HIS A 184 -2.52 -9.05 4.91
C HIS A 184 -1.73 -8.01 4.11
N ALA A 185 -2.00 -6.73 4.32
CA ALA A 185 -1.33 -5.63 3.64
C ALA A 185 0.11 -5.43 4.15
N ILE A 186 0.32 -5.46 5.47
CA ILE A 186 1.65 -5.28 6.08
C ILE A 186 2.64 -6.38 5.67
N PRO A 187 2.32 -7.69 5.75
CA PRO A 187 3.23 -8.73 5.26
C PRO A 187 3.48 -8.63 3.76
N SER A 188 2.46 -8.23 2.98
CA SER A 188 2.64 -7.99 1.54
C SER A 188 3.64 -6.86 1.27
N TYR A 189 3.69 -5.84 2.14
CA TYR A 189 4.67 -4.76 2.07
C TYR A 189 6.07 -5.21 2.51
N CYS A 190 6.20 -6.02 3.56
CA CYS A 190 7.47 -6.68 3.92
C CYS A 190 8.03 -7.50 2.75
N ASN A 191 7.19 -8.31 2.10
CA ASN A 191 7.58 -9.11 0.94
C ASN A 191 8.13 -8.24 -0.20
N TYR A 192 7.51 -7.09 -0.44
CA TYR A 192 8.03 -6.14 -1.45
C TYR A 192 9.43 -5.61 -1.08
N GLY A 193 9.67 -5.31 0.20
CA GLY A 193 10.99 -4.93 0.68
C GLY A 193 12.03 -6.02 0.48
N TYR A 194 11.68 -7.27 0.82
CA TYR A 194 12.53 -8.43 0.62
C TYR A 194 12.86 -8.68 -0.86
N GLU A 195 11.84 -8.70 -1.72
CA GLU A 195 12.05 -8.89 -3.16
C GLU A 195 12.97 -7.81 -3.75
N SER A 196 12.87 -6.59 -3.24
CA SER A 196 13.75 -5.48 -3.62
C SER A 196 15.19 -5.69 -3.14
N SER A 197 15.40 -6.22 -1.93
CA SER A 197 16.75 -6.44 -1.38
C SER A 197 17.50 -7.54 -2.13
N ILE A 198 16.81 -8.60 -2.56
CA ILE A 198 17.41 -9.69 -3.35
C ILE A 198 17.34 -9.45 -4.88
N ASN A 199 16.85 -8.28 -5.31
CA ASN A 199 16.77 -7.86 -6.71
C ASN A 199 16.00 -8.84 -7.61
N VAL A 200 14.90 -9.39 -7.11
CA VAL A 200 13.95 -10.17 -7.92
C VAL A 200 12.80 -9.29 -8.38
N ARG A 201 12.03 -9.76 -9.36
CA ARG A 201 10.81 -9.06 -9.76
C ARG A 201 9.81 -9.04 -8.61
N ASN A 202 8.98 -8.01 -8.55
CA ASN A 202 7.91 -7.93 -7.56
C ASN A 202 6.93 -9.11 -7.71
N HIS A 203 6.37 -9.55 -6.60
CA HIS A 203 5.34 -10.59 -6.50
C HIS A 203 5.79 -11.98 -7.00
N GLN A 204 7.08 -12.32 -6.83
CA GLN A 204 7.62 -13.64 -7.17
C GLN A 204 7.82 -14.53 -5.94
N VAL A 205 8.37 -13.97 -4.87
CA VAL A 205 8.93 -14.74 -3.76
C VAL A 205 8.36 -14.20 -2.44
N GLN A 206 7.89 -15.10 -1.58
CA GLN A 206 7.60 -14.74 -0.20
C GLN A 206 8.93 -14.61 0.55
N ALA A 207 9.07 -13.56 1.36
CA ALA A 207 10.19 -13.37 2.29
C ALA A 207 10.38 -14.61 3.16
N THR A 208 11.58 -14.85 3.68
CA THR A 208 11.76 -15.96 4.64
C THR A 208 11.02 -15.66 5.94
N PRO A 209 10.68 -16.67 6.75
CA PRO A 209 10.11 -16.46 8.08
C PRO A 209 10.96 -15.52 8.95
N GLU A 210 12.28 -15.65 8.90
CA GLU A 210 13.23 -14.84 9.69
C GLU A 210 13.21 -13.38 9.24
N TYR A 211 13.19 -13.14 7.93
CA TYR A 211 13.05 -11.79 7.39
C TYR A 211 11.70 -11.19 7.79
N TRP A 212 10.62 -11.98 7.76
CA TRP A 212 9.30 -11.50 8.19
C TRP A 212 9.30 -11.10 9.66
N VAL A 213 9.80 -11.93 10.56
CA VAL A 213 9.89 -11.63 12.00
C VAL A 213 10.68 -10.33 12.22
N SER A 214 11.86 -10.21 11.60
CA SER A 214 12.69 -8.99 11.68
C SER A 214 11.96 -7.75 11.14
N CYS A 215 11.33 -7.87 9.97
CA CYS A 215 10.59 -6.80 9.31
C CYS A 215 9.38 -6.35 10.13
N ARG A 216 8.61 -7.30 10.67
CA ARG A 216 7.43 -7.10 11.51
C ARG A 216 7.83 -6.37 12.78
N ASP A 217 8.75 -6.92 13.56
CA ASP A 217 9.05 -6.41 14.90
C ASP A 217 9.69 -5.01 14.86
N LYS A 218 10.46 -4.70 13.80
CA LYS A 218 11.03 -3.37 13.61
C LYS A 218 10.01 -2.31 13.19
N ASN A 219 8.98 -2.66 12.40
CA ASN A 219 8.18 -1.67 11.67
C ASN A 219 6.68 -1.70 11.97
N PHE A 220 6.17 -2.72 12.66
CA PHE A 220 4.75 -3.00 12.75
C PHE A 220 3.93 -1.80 13.25
N GLU A 221 4.30 -1.22 14.40
CA GLU A 221 3.57 -0.08 15.00
C GLU A 221 3.48 1.12 14.03
N LYS A 222 4.61 1.47 13.43
CA LYS A 222 4.71 2.58 12.45
C LYS A 222 3.79 2.32 11.26
N TRP A 223 3.80 1.10 10.72
CA TRP A 223 3.00 0.76 9.54
C TRP A 223 1.53 0.61 9.84
N LEU A 224 1.16 0.09 11.00
CA LEU A 224 -0.22 0.04 11.44
C LEU A 224 -0.78 1.46 11.63
N ALA A 225 -0.04 2.34 12.29
CA ALA A 225 -0.43 3.74 12.44
C ALA A 225 -0.60 4.44 11.07
N VAL A 226 0.32 4.19 10.12
CA VAL A 226 0.19 4.71 8.75
C VAL A 226 -1.00 4.10 8.01
N TRP A 227 -1.30 2.81 8.21
CA TRP A 227 -2.46 2.15 7.61
C TRP A 227 -3.76 2.78 8.12
N VAL A 228 -3.91 2.92 9.44
CA VAL A 228 -5.08 3.56 10.08
C VAL A 228 -5.26 4.98 9.55
N TYR A 229 -4.18 5.78 9.59
CA TYR A 229 -4.21 7.16 9.11
C TYR A 229 -4.50 7.26 7.61
N ASN A 230 -4.02 6.32 6.80
CA ASN A 230 -4.31 6.27 5.36
C ASN A 230 -5.81 6.10 5.12
N VAL A 231 -6.44 5.14 5.80
CA VAL A 231 -7.87 4.86 5.67
C VAL A 231 -8.69 6.08 6.10
N GLU A 232 -8.41 6.63 7.28
CA GLU A 232 -9.12 7.79 7.81
C GLU A 232 -8.97 9.03 6.90
N TYR A 233 -7.76 9.27 6.38
CA TYR A 233 -7.50 10.40 5.50
C TYR A 233 -8.38 10.39 4.26
N TRP A 234 -8.47 9.24 3.56
CA TRP A 234 -9.24 9.16 2.32
C TRP A 234 -10.75 9.28 2.56
N VAL A 235 -11.26 8.67 3.63
CA VAL A 235 -12.68 8.76 4.00
C VAL A 235 -13.06 10.16 4.50
N THR A 236 -12.15 10.85 5.19
CA THR A 236 -12.40 12.22 5.65
C THR A 236 -12.28 13.25 4.53
N LYS A 237 -11.35 13.04 3.59
CA LYS A 237 -11.07 14.01 2.52
C LYS A 237 -12.16 14.09 1.45
N TYR A 238 -12.83 12.98 1.16
CA TYR A 238 -13.84 12.90 0.10
C TYR A 238 -15.23 12.64 0.67
N SER A 239 -16.25 13.27 0.10
CA SER A 239 -17.63 12.89 0.39
C SER A 239 -17.92 11.49 -0.15
N SER A 240 -18.92 10.82 0.41
CA SER A 240 -19.35 9.47 -0.01
C SER A 240 -19.66 9.37 -1.50
N ASN A 241 -20.24 10.41 -2.11
CA ASN A 241 -20.55 10.44 -3.54
C ASN A 241 -19.31 10.57 -4.44
N ASN A 242 -18.19 11.05 -3.88
CA ASN A 242 -16.94 11.26 -4.60
C ASN A 242 -15.86 10.23 -4.22
N LEU A 243 -16.19 9.26 -3.36
CA LEU A 243 -15.28 8.21 -2.90
C LEU A 243 -15.85 6.83 -3.20
N LEU A 244 -15.18 6.09 -4.09
CA LEU A 244 -15.43 4.66 -4.24
C LEU A 244 -14.58 3.86 -3.24
N LEU A 245 -15.22 3.16 -2.32
CA LEU A 245 -14.54 2.16 -1.48
C LEU A 245 -14.59 0.78 -2.14
N LEU A 246 -13.42 0.14 -2.26
CA LEU A 246 -13.26 -1.27 -2.63
C LEU A 246 -12.40 -1.98 -1.60
N THR A 247 -12.66 -3.25 -1.34
CA THR A 247 -11.73 -4.11 -0.58
C THR A 247 -10.97 -5.04 -1.53
N TYR A 248 -9.71 -5.31 -1.21
CA TYR A 248 -8.89 -6.28 -1.94
C TYR A 248 -9.52 -7.67 -1.89
N GLU A 249 -10.06 -8.04 -0.73
CA GLU A 249 -10.71 -9.32 -0.49
C GLU A 249 -11.92 -9.51 -1.42
N ASN A 250 -12.77 -8.48 -1.58
CA ASN A 250 -13.95 -8.59 -2.45
C ASN A 250 -13.59 -8.54 -3.93
N ILE A 251 -12.69 -7.66 -4.35
CA ILE A 251 -12.32 -7.54 -5.77
C ILE A 251 -11.52 -8.76 -6.26
N THR A 252 -10.90 -9.54 -5.37
CA THR A 252 -10.19 -10.78 -5.73
C THR A 252 -11.01 -12.05 -5.48
N ASN A 253 -12.16 -11.93 -4.83
CA ASN A 253 -13.07 -13.05 -4.61
C ASN A 253 -13.72 -13.51 -5.93
N THR A 254 -13.84 -14.83 -6.13
CA THR A 254 -14.41 -15.40 -7.36
C THR A 254 -15.87 -14.99 -7.60
N ASN A 255 -16.65 -14.87 -6.53
CA ASN A 255 -18.08 -14.60 -6.57
C ASN A 255 -18.37 -13.09 -6.52
N LEU A 256 -17.69 -12.36 -5.63
CA LEU A 256 -17.91 -10.92 -5.42
C LEU A 256 -17.11 -10.03 -6.38
N GLY A 257 -16.04 -10.56 -6.97
CA GLY A 257 -15.11 -9.80 -7.80
C GLY A 257 -15.74 -9.18 -9.03
N PRO A 258 -16.53 -9.92 -9.85
CA PRO A 258 -17.23 -9.36 -11.00
C PRO A 258 -18.15 -8.17 -10.65
N GLU A 259 -18.89 -8.27 -9.55
CA GLU A 259 -19.78 -7.20 -9.08
C GLU A 259 -18.98 -5.98 -8.62
N ASN A 260 -17.89 -6.17 -7.87
CA ASN A 260 -17.03 -5.07 -7.44
C ASN A 260 -16.30 -4.41 -8.62
N ALA A 261 -15.94 -5.17 -9.65
CA ALA A 261 -15.42 -4.64 -10.90
C ALA A 261 -16.47 -3.82 -11.65
N MET A 262 -17.73 -4.27 -11.65
CA MET A 262 -18.86 -3.52 -12.21
C MET A 262 -19.08 -2.18 -11.49
N ARG A 263 -19.02 -2.18 -10.14
CA ARG A 263 -19.09 -0.94 -9.34
C ARG A 263 -17.97 0.03 -9.70
N LEU A 264 -16.75 -0.47 -9.87
CA LEU A 264 -15.61 0.32 -10.33
C LEU A 264 -15.84 0.89 -11.74
N ALA A 265 -16.30 0.08 -12.70
CA ALA A 265 -16.59 0.53 -14.05
C ALA A 265 -17.64 1.66 -14.07
N LYS A 266 -18.74 1.50 -13.33
CA LYS A 266 -19.79 2.53 -13.21
C LYS A 266 -19.26 3.82 -12.61
N PHE A 267 -18.41 3.73 -11.58
CA PHE A 267 -17.77 4.91 -10.99
C PHE A 267 -16.85 5.65 -11.97
N LEU A 268 -16.12 4.91 -12.82
CA LEU A 268 -15.21 5.48 -13.81
C LEU A 268 -15.95 6.21 -14.94
N ILE A 269 -17.06 5.65 -15.45
CA ILE A 269 -17.86 6.23 -16.57
C ILE A 269 -18.43 7.61 -16.24
N VAL A 270 -18.64 7.92 -14.95
CA VAL A 270 -19.08 9.28 -14.53
C VAL A 270 -18.07 10.36 -14.96
N GLY A 271 -16.81 10.00 -15.17
CA GLY A 271 -15.78 10.94 -15.61
C GLY A 271 -15.87 11.26 -17.10
N LYS A 272 -15.81 12.54 -17.44
CA LYS A 272 -15.75 12.98 -18.84
C LYS A 272 -14.62 12.26 -19.60
N GLY A 273 -14.92 11.74 -20.79
CA GLY A 273 -13.93 11.10 -21.66
C GLY A 273 -13.56 9.66 -21.29
N VAL A 274 -14.26 9.04 -20.33
CA VAL A 274 -14.09 7.62 -19.97
C VAL A 274 -15.25 6.81 -20.51
N SER A 275 -14.95 5.74 -21.25
CA SER A 275 -15.92 4.76 -21.72
C SER A 275 -15.51 3.36 -21.25
N VAL A 276 -16.50 2.55 -20.85
CA VAL A 276 -16.31 1.14 -20.47
C VAL A 276 -17.49 0.33 -21.01
N HIS A 277 -17.21 -0.77 -21.70
CA HIS A 277 -18.22 -1.74 -22.12
C HIS A 277 -18.64 -2.60 -20.93
N LEU A 278 -19.74 -2.22 -20.27
CA LEU A 278 -20.17 -2.84 -19.00
C LEU A 278 -20.37 -4.36 -19.13
N GLN A 279 -20.89 -4.83 -20.27
CA GLN A 279 -21.07 -6.26 -20.57
C GLN A 279 -19.76 -7.06 -20.54
N ASP A 280 -18.62 -6.43 -20.83
CA ASP A 280 -17.31 -7.10 -20.88
C ASP A 280 -16.63 -7.12 -19.51
N VAL A 281 -17.06 -6.29 -18.55
CA VAL A 281 -16.40 -6.09 -17.25
C VAL A 281 -16.17 -7.40 -16.48
N PRO A 282 -17.14 -8.32 -16.33
CA PRO A 282 -16.91 -9.60 -15.65
C PRO A 282 -15.80 -10.43 -16.28
N CYS A 283 -15.74 -10.47 -17.62
CA CYS A 283 -14.72 -11.23 -18.33
C CYS A 283 -13.35 -10.55 -18.26
N VAL A 284 -13.29 -9.22 -18.43
CA VAL A 284 -12.06 -8.43 -18.27
C VAL A 284 -11.50 -8.63 -16.87
N TRP A 285 -12.35 -8.55 -15.84
CA TRP A 285 -11.98 -8.83 -14.45
C TRP A 285 -11.39 -10.23 -14.31
N LYS A 286 -12.06 -11.27 -14.83
CA LYS A 286 -11.58 -12.65 -14.74
C LYS A 286 -10.20 -12.80 -15.41
N LYS A 287 -9.99 -12.20 -16.59
CA LYS A 287 -8.69 -12.23 -17.29
C LYS A 287 -7.58 -11.52 -16.52
N VAL A 288 -7.87 -10.37 -15.90
CA VAL A 288 -6.84 -9.54 -15.24
C VAL A 288 -6.54 -10.00 -13.81
N VAL A 289 -7.57 -10.38 -13.06
CA VAL A 289 -7.48 -10.70 -11.63
C VAL A 289 -7.26 -12.20 -11.41
N GLN A 290 -7.97 -13.06 -12.14
CA GLN A 290 -7.89 -14.53 -11.99
C GLN A 290 -7.01 -15.22 -13.05
N GLY A 291 -6.61 -14.50 -14.10
CA GLY A 291 -5.89 -15.08 -15.24
C GLY A 291 -4.46 -15.53 -14.90
N LYS A 292 -4.17 -16.83 -15.05
CA LYS A 292 -2.83 -17.43 -14.86
C LYS A 292 -1.74 -16.87 -15.79
N LYS A 293 -2.14 -16.33 -16.95
CA LYS A 293 -1.26 -15.77 -17.99
C LYS A 293 -1.44 -14.25 -18.19
N GLY A 294 -2.23 -13.59 -17.34
CA GLY A 294 -2.59 -12.19 -17.53
C GLY A 294 -1.36 -11.29 -17.50
N HIS A 295 -1.19 -10.45 -18.53
CA HIS A 295 -0.08 -9.50 -18.69
C HIS A 295 0.07 -8.44 -17.59
N SER A 296 -0.77 -8.48 -16.55
CA SER A 296 -0.56 -7.76 -15.30
C SER A 296 0.60 -8.40 -14.54
N LYS A 297 1.79 -7.80 -14.62
CA LYS A 297 2.97 -8.11 -13.78
C LYS A 297 2.72 -8.09 -12.25
N GLY A 298 1.48 -7.95 -11.78
CA GLY A 298 1.08 -7.83 -10.38
C GLY A 298 0.08 -8.87 -9.87
N SER A 299 -0.36 -9.85 -10.68
CA SER A 299 -1.28 -10.93 -10.22
C SER A 299 -0.60 -12.28 -10.00
N GLN A 300 0.72 -12.37 -10.11
CA GLN A 300 1.43 -13.60 -9.73
C GLN A 300 1.33 -13.76 -8.21
N TYR A 301 0.54 -14.75 -7.79
CA TYR A 301 0.46 -15.12 -6.40
C TYR A 301 1.79 -15.75 -6.01
N ARG A 302 2.45 -15.18 -5.01
CA ARG A 302 3.61 -15.80 -4.38
C ARG A 302 3.20 -17.18 -3.87
N ASN A 303 4.02 -18.19 -4.14
CA ASN A 303 3.88 -19.45 -3.45
C ASN A 303 4.09 -19.19 -1.96
N LYS A 304 3.03 -19.42 -1.17
CA LYS A 304 3.09 -19.16 0.26
C LYS A 304 3.82 -20.33 0.92
N THR A 305 4.97 -20.07 1.51
CA THR A 305 5.77 -21.04 2.27
C THR A 305 5.42 -21.03 3.76
N TYR A 306 4.80 -19.95 4.26
CA TYR A 306 4.28 -19.85 5.63
C TYR A 306 3.13 -18.83 5.72
N VAL A 307 2.39 -18.88 6.82
CA VAL A 307 1.39 -17.88 7.19
C VAL A 307 2.07 -16.86 8.10
N PRO A 308 2.05 -15.54 7.75
CA PRO A 308 2.58 -14.50 8.62
C PRO A 308 1.92 -14.54 10.01
N ASP A 309 2.75 -14.75 11.01
CA ASP A 309 2.39 -14.77 12.43
C ASP A 309 2.51 -13.36 13.05
N TYR A 310 1.77 -13.15 14.12
CA TYR A 310 1.76 -11.91 14.89
C TYR A 310 1.83 -12.26 16.38
N THR A 311 2.50 -11.41 17.17
CA THR A 311 2.45 -11.52 18.62
C THR A 311 1.06 -11.10 19.14
N LEU A 312 0.72 -11.53 20.35
CA LEU A 312 -0.55 -11.12 20.99
C LEU A 312 -0.66 -9.59 21.06
N LYS A 313 0.42 -8.92 21.45
CA LYS A 313 0.50 -7.45 21.50
C LYS A 313 0.15 -6.82 20.15
N GLN A 314 0.73 -7.33 19.06
CA GLN A 314 0.49 -6.80 17.72
C GLN A 314 -0.96 -7.02 17.27
N LEU A 315 -1.54 -8.18 17.56
CA LEU A 315 -2.96 -8.46 17.25
C LEU A 315 -3.91 -7.54 18.04
N VAL A 316 -3.61 -7.28 19.32
CA VAL A 316 -4.35 -6.30 20.13
C VAL A 316 -4.27 -4.91 19.50
N SER A 317 -3.09 -4.46 19.07
CA SER A 317 -2.94 -3.18 18.38
C SER A 317 -3.72 -3.13 17.06
N VAL A 318 -3.79 -4.23 16.28
CA VAL A 318 -4.67 -4.29 15.10
C VAL A 318 -6.13 -4.07 15.51
N LYS A 319 -6.60 -4.79 16.53
CA LYS A 319 -7.97 -4.67 17.05
C LYS A 319 -8.29 -3.23 17.46
N GLU A 320 -7.40 -2.60 18.22
CA GLU A 320 -7.55 -1.20 18.66
C GLU A 320 -7.61 -0.23 17.48
N GLY A 321 -6.73 -0.40 16.48
CA GLY A 321 -6.73 0.42 15.27
C GLY A 321 -8.02 0.27 14.44
N LEU A 322 -8.57 -0.94 14.35
CA LEU A 322 -9.85 -1.20 13.70
C LEU A 322 -11.02 -0.57 14.47
N GLN A 323 -11.06 -0.74 15.79
CA GLN A 323 -12.08 -0.16 16.66
C GLN A 323 -12.06 1.37 16.61
N HIS A 324 -10.86 1.97 16.58
CA HIS A 324 -10.69 3.41 16.39
C HIS A 324 -11.35 3.89 15.10
N LEU A 325 -11.09 3.21 13.97
CA LEU A 325 -11.75 3.56 12.69
C LEU A 325 -13.27 3.37 12.77
N MET A 326 -13.76 2.33 13.43
CA MET A 326 -15.21 2.08 13.58
C MET A 326 -15.91 3.10 14.48
N SER A 327 -15.22 3.68 15.46
CA SER A 327 -15.80 4.68 16.37
C SER A 327 -16.10 6.03 15.71
N ASN A 328 -15.50 6.32 14.55
CA ASN A 328 -15.72 7.57 13.84
C ASN A 328 -16.97 7.46 12.93
N PRO A 329 -18.05 8.23 13.18
CA PRO A 329 -19.28 8.11 12.38
C PRO A 329 -19.11 8.38 10.89
N LYS A 330 -18.08 9.14 10.49
CA LYS A 330 -17.76 9.40 9.07
C LYS A 330 -17.29 8.15 8.34
N ASN A 331 -16.89 7.12 9.08
CA ASN A 331 -16.40 5.86 8.56
C ASN A 331 -17.51 4.80 8.36
N SER A 332 -18.78 5.21 8.35
CA SER A 332 -19.91 4.29 8.14
C SER A 332 -19.81 3.47 6.84
N LEU A 333 -19.18 4.02 5.81
CA LEU A 333 -18.88 3.32 4.56
C LEU A 333 -17.93 2.12 4.74
N LEU A 334 -17.10 2.12 5.80
CA LEU A 334 -16.11 1.08 6.09
C LEU A 334 -16.68 -0.06 6.95
N THR A 335 -17.85 0.11 7.57
CA THR A 335 -18.37 -0.75 8.65
C THR A 335 -18.29 -2.24 8.32
N ASN A 336 -18.77 -2.65 7.14
CA ASN A 336 -18.78 -4.06 6.75
C ASN A 336 -17.36 -4.64 6.68
N ALA A 337 -16.44 -3.93 6.01
CA ALA A 337 -15.05 -4.37 5.86
C ALA A 337 -14.32 -4.41 7.21
N LEU A 338 -14.47 -3.38 8.04
CA LEU A 338 -13.82 -3.31 9.35
C LEU A 338 -14.37 -4.39 10.30
N THR A 339 -15.66 -4.72 10.21
CA THR A 339 -16.27 -5.81 11.00
C THR A 339 -15.66 -7.15 10.64
N GLU A 340 -15.48 -7.45 9.35
CA GLU A 340 -14.81 -8.69 8.91
C GLU A 340 -13.35 -8.74 9.38
N TYR A 341 -12.62 -7.62 9.29
CA TYR A 341 -11.23 -7.56 9.73
C TYR A 341 -11.09 -7.69 11.26
N LEU A 342 -12.04 -7.13 12.01
CA LEU A 342 -12.08 -7.23 13.46
C LEU A 342 -12.32 -8.68 13.89
N LYS A 343 -13.26 -9.39 13.24
CA LYS A 343 -13.49 -10.83 13.48
C LYS A 343 -12.25 -11.67 13.21
N ASP A 344 -11.51 -11.40 12.14
CA ASP A 344 -10.24 -12.10 11.84
C ASP A 344 -9.18 -11.82 12.94
N ALA A 345 -9.08 -10.57 13.41
CA ALA A 345 -8.16 -10.23 14.50
C ALA A 345 -8.53 -10.94 15.81
N GLU A 346 -9.81 -10.92 16.20
CA GLU A 346 -10.31 -11.58 17.41
C GLU A 346 -10.13 -13.09 17.37
N HIS A 347 -10.41 -13.71 16.23
CA HIS A 347 -10.18 -15.15 16.04
C HIS A 347 -8.70 -15.53 16.19
N ARG A 348 -7.77 -14.69 15.72
CA ARG A 348 -6.33 -14.95 15.89
C ARG A 348 -5.88 -14.75 17.33
N ILE A 349 -6.42 -13.75 18.03
CA ILE A 349 -6.17 -13.52 19.45
C ILE A 349 -6.57 -14.75 20.27
N SER A 350 -7.76 -15.32 20.04
CA SER A 350 -8.23 -16.49 20.78
C SER A 350 -7.40 -17.76 20.54
N ASN A 351 -6.66 -17.82 19.42
CA ASN A 351 -5.86 -18.97 19.02
C ASN A 351 -4.38 -18.85 19.40
N VAL A 352 -3.92 -17.71 19.92
CA VAL A 352 -2.59 -17.60 20.49
C VAL A 352 -2.61 -18.40 21.79
N LYS A 353 -2.01 -19.60 21.76
CA LYS A 353 -1.87 -20.47 22.95
C LYS A 353 -1.30 -19.64 24.09
N MET A 354 -2.06 -19.54 25.19
CA MET A 354 -1.59 -18.96 26.45
C MET A 354 -0.48 -19.81 27.07
#